data_AF-C3N7U4-F1
#
_entry.id   AF-C3N7U4-F1
#
_cell.length_a   1.000
_cell.length_b   1.000
_cell.length_c   1.000
_cell.angle_alpha   90.00
_cell.angle_beta   90.00
_cell.angle_gamma   90.00
#
_symmetry.space_group_name_H-M   'P 1'
#
loop_
_entity.id
_entity.type
_entity.pdbx_description
1 polymer ?
#
loop_
_entity_poly.entity_id
_entity_poly.type
_entity_poly.pdbx_seq_one_letter_code
_entity_poly.pdbx_strand_id
1 'polypeptide(L)'
;MSSACERLYEYLKPDFTRISKKDNTDDLFRHPVVMRWHHYFLENWNSDKEIGLLLPCTVVKPYSLSPTHKIAYATLNKYNLEEKVQVYSVSEPMLLVPKELEECYPFNNYDYPPRLMSKEEKEEFIMLLTKPLIKVSMLHNRLIGILPRHHYEIVKRAAEISNLKITIYPYGRLAFKTIANVITSISS
;
A
#
# COMPACT_ATOMS: atom_id res chain seq x y z
N MET A 1 -0.68 -11.22 -19.51
CA MET A 1 -0.99 -10.85 -18.10
C MET A 1 0.12 -11.44 -17.25
N SER A 2 0.54 -10.81 -16.16
CA SER A 2 1.56 -11.44 -15.30
C SER A 2 0.98 -12.69 -14.64
N SER A 3 1.79 -13.72 -14.39
CA SER A 3 1.34 -14.93 -13.68
C SER A 3 0.83 -14.62 -12.27
N ALA A 4 1.24 -13.49 -11.69
CA ALA A 4 0.76 -13.01 -10.40
C ALA A 4 -0.70 -12.51 -10.47
N CYS A 5 -1.08 -11.76 -11.52
CA CYS A 5 -2.47 -11.33 -11.69
C CYS A 5 -3.41 -12.51 -11.97
N GLU A 6 -2.95 -13.53 -12.71
CA GLU A 6 -3.75 -14.72 -13.00
C GLU A 6 -4.16 -15.45 -11.71
N ARG A 7 -3.19 -15.77 -10.84
CA ARG A 7 -3.45 -16.37 -9.52
C ARG A 7 -4.37 -15.52 -8.66
N LEU A 8 -4.16 -14.19 -8.69
CA LEU A 8 -5.03 -13.27 -7.97
C LEU A 8 -6.47 -13.33 -8.49
N TYR A 9 -6.68 -13.37 -9.80
CA TYR A 9 -8.02 -13.36 -10.39
C TYR A 9 -8.77 -14.66 -10.21
N GLU A 10 -8.09 -15.80 -10.18
CA GLU A 10 -8.68 -17.09 -9.79
C GLU A 10 -9.33 -17.02 -8.41
N TYR A 11 -8.69 -16.30 -7.48
CA TYR A 11 -9.20 -16.07 -6.14
C TYR A 11 -10.29 -14.99 -6.10
N LEU A 12 -10.01 -13.82 -6.68
CA LEU A 12 -10.88 -12.64 -6.61
C LEU A 12 -12.16 -12.79 -7.42
N LYS A 13 -12.17 -13.63 -8.48
CA LYS A 13 -13.28 -13.75 -9.44
C LYS A 13 -13.88 -12.39 -9.81
N PRO A 14 -13.06 -11.46 -10.34
CA PRO A 14 -13.51 -10.10 -10.59
C PRO A 14 -14.44 -10.04 -11.81
N ASP A 15 -15.37 -9.08 -11.78
CA ASP A 15 -16.17 -8.68 -12.96
C ASP A 15 -15.49 -7.56 -13.76
N PHE A 16 -14.32 -7.10 -13.28
CA PHE A 16 -13.52 -6.00 -13.82
C PHE A 16 -14.22 -4.63 -13.84
N THR A 17 -15.35 -4.49 -13.16
CA THR A 17 -16.07 -3.22 -13.06
C THR A 17 -15.24 -2.22 -12.25
N ARG A 18 -15.12 -0.99 -12.76
CA ARG A 18 -14.40 0.07 -12.04
C ARG A 18 -15.09 0.35 -10.70
N ILE A 19 -14.30 0.34 -9.63
CA ILE A 19 -14.79 0.65 -8.28
C ILE A 19 -14.60 2.14 -8.04
N SER A 20 -15.68 2.90 -7.83
CA SER A 20 -15.58 4.35 -7.63
C SER A 20 -16.43 4.80 -6.45
N LYS A 21 -15.83 5.54 -5.52
CA LYS A 21 -16.56 6.19 -4.41
C LYS A 21 -17.25 7.44 -4.95
N LYS A 22 -18.58 7.46 -4.99
CA LYS A 22 -19.34 8.58 -5.55
C LYS A 22 -19.51 9.70 -4.53
N ASP A 23 -19.78 9.33 -3.29
CA ASP A 23 -19.97 10.24 -2.17
C ASP A 23 -19.49 9.61 -0.84
N ASN A 24 -19.81 10.26 0.28
CA ASN A 24 -19.42 9.83 1.62
C ASN A 24 -20.33 8.73 2.21
N THR A 25 -21.34 8.25 1.48
CA THR A 25 -22.23 7.15 1.90
C THR A 25 -21.79 5.79 1.35
N ASP A 26 -21.04 5.79 0.24
CA ASP A 26 -20.43 4.59 -0.33
C ASP A 26 -19.24 4.11 0.51
N ASP A 27 -19.39 2.99 1.24
CA ASP A 27 -18.29 2.33 1.93
C ASP A 27 -17.61 1.29 1.01
N LEU A 28 -16.50 1.71 0.39
CA LEU A 28 -15.75 0.83 -0.50
C LEU A 28 -14.89 -0.21 0.24
N PHE A 29 -14.66 -0.09 1.55
CA PHE A 29 -13.98 -1.15 2.32
C PHE A 29 -14.80 -2.43 2.36
N ARG A 30 -16.13 -2.30 2.27
CA ARG A 30 -17.09 -3.43 2.23
C ARG A 30 -17.44 -3.90 0.82
N HIS A 31 -16.82 -3.33 -0.21
CA HIS A 31 -17.06 -3.77 -1.57
C HIS A 31 -16.60 -5.25 -1.74
N PRO A 32 -17.39 -6.15 -2.35
CA PRO A 32 -17.10 -7.58 -2.36
C PRO A 32 -15.69 -7.96 -2.83
N VAL A 33 -15.19 -7.35 -3.92
CA VAL A 33 -13.83 -7.66 -4.40
C VAL A 33 -12.72 -7.07 -3.52
N VAL A 34 -12.99 -5.98 -2.81
CA VAL A 34 -12.05 -5.36 -1.86
C VAL A 34 -11.90 -6.27 -0.64
N MET A 35 -13.00 -6.77 -0.09
CA MET A 35 -12.97 -7.73 1.01
C MET A 35 -12.27 -9.04 0.61
N ARG A 36 -12.53 -9.54 -0.60
CA ARG A 36 -11.80 -10.71 -1.14
C ARG A 36 -10.31 -10.43 -1.29
N TRP A 37 -9.92 -9.21 -1.69
CA TRP A 37 -8.52 -8.80 -1.70
C TRP A 37 -7.91 -8.81 -0.31
N HIS A 38 -8.56 -8.21 0.69
CA HIS A 38 -8.04 -8.21 2.07
C HIS A 38 -7.81 -9.62 2.57
N HIS A 39 -8.75 -10.53 2.31
CA HIS A 39 -8.61 -11.94 2.68
C HIS A 39 -7.49 -12.64 1.89
N TYR A 40 -7.40 -12.43 0.57
CA TYR A 40 -6.30 -12.96 -0.23
C TYR A 40 -4.93 -12.48 0.28
N PHE A 41 -4.81 -11.19 0.57
CA PHE A 41 -3.57 -10.60 1.08
C PHE A 41 -3.16 -11.27 2.39
N LEU A 42 -4.10 -11.54 3.31
CA LEU A 42 -3.83 -12.16 4.59
C LEU A 42 -3.50 -13.66 4.49
N GLU A 43 -4.19 -14.40 3.62
CA GLU A 43 -4.06 -15.86 3.59
C GLU A 43 -3.06 -16.39 2.53
N ASN A 44 -2.89 -15.69 1.41
CA ASN A 44 -2.23 -16.25 0.23
C ASN A 44 -0.97 -15.47 -0.20
N TRP A 45 -0.97 -14.15 -0.03
CA TRP A 45 0.15 -13.34 -0.48
C TRP A 45 1.35 -13.45 0.49
N ASN A 46 2.58 -13.52 0.00
CA ASN A 46 3.78 -13.56 0.85
C ASN A 46 4.98 -12.91 0.16
N SER A 47 6.00 -12.55 0.95
CA SER A 47 7.30 -12.07 0.48
C SER A 47 8.42 -12.59 1.38
N ASP A 48 9.57 -12.86 0.79
CA ASP A 48 10.82 -13.31 1.43
C ASP A 48 11.86 -12.19 1.58
N LYS A 49 11.51 -10.97 1.16
CA LYS A 49 12.43 -9.83 1.21
C LYS A 49 12.63 -9.34 2.64
N GLU A 50 13.83 -8.86 2.94
CA GLU A 50 14.21 -8.48 4.32
C GLU A 50 13.44 -7.25 4.85
N ILE A 51 13.15 -6.28 3.98
CA ILE A 51 12.66 -4.95 4.37
C ILE A 51 11.31 -4.67 3.71
N GLY A 52 10.31 -4.30 4.49
CA GLY A 52 9.04 -3.77 3.99
C GLY A 52 9.07 -2.24 3.90
N LEU A 53 8.87 -1.70 2.70
CA LEU A 53 8.77 -0.26 2.44
C LEU A 53 7.33 0.14 2.13
N LEU A 54 6.73 0.97 2.99
CA LEU A 54 5.41 1.54 2.82
C LEU A 54 5.50 2.89 2.09
N LEU A 55 4.88 2.98 0.93
CA LEU A 55 4.64 4.22 0.18
C LEU A 55 3.14 4.53 0.19
N PRO A 56 2.69 5.79 0.07
CA PRO A 56 1.27 6.05 -0.12
C PRO A 56 0.81 5.59 -1.51
N CYS A 57 -0.46 5.24 -1.66
CA CYS A 57 -1.06 5.19 -2.99
C CYS A 57 -1.04 6.57 -3.65
N THR A 58 -1.31 6.60 -4.95
CA THR A 58 -1.42 7.85 -5.70
C THR A 58 -2.67 7.86 -6.59
N VAL A 59 -3.05 9.06 -7.05
CA VAL A 59 -4.19 9.23 -7.98
C VAL A 59 -3.93 8.52 -9.30
N VAL A 60 -2.67 8.51 -9.75
CA VAL A 60 -2.25 7.85 -10.99
C VAL A 60 -2.09 6.36 -10.73
N LYS A 61 -2.72 5.54 -11.57
CA LYS A 61 -2.71 4.07 -11.47
C LYS A 61 -2.29 3.47 -12.82
N PRO A 62 -1.47 2.41 -12.84
CA PRO A 62 -0.76 1.81 -11.70
C PRO A 62 0.21 2.79 -11.02
N TYR A 63 0.52 2.55 -9.74
CA TYR A 63 1.21 3.53 -8.90
C TYR A 63 2.61 3.86 -9.41
N SER A 64 3.32 2.93 -10.06
CA SER A 64 4.58 3.12 -10.79
C SER A 64 4.58 4.28 -11.78
N LEU A 65 3.43 4.71 -12.29
CA LEU A 65 3.36 5.84 -13.21
C LEU A 65 3.49 7.20 -12.49
N SER A 66 3.25 7.23 -11.18
CA SER A 66 3.36 8.43 -10.37
C SER A 66 4.82 8.87 -10.14
N PRO A 67 5.11 10.18 -10.07
CA PRO A 67 6.47 10.65 -9.83
C PRO A 67 7.11 10.12 -8.56
N THR A 68 6.34 9.96 -7.48
CA THR A 68 6.83 9.46 -6.19
C THR A 68 7.30 8.00 -6.29
N HIS A 69 6.51 7.13 -6.94
CA HIS A 69 6.91 5.74 -7.15
C HIS A 69 8.06 5.60 -8.15
N LYS A 70 8.06 6.39 -9.24
CA LYS A 70 9.17 6.41 -10.19
C LYS A 70 10.50 6.68 -9.50
N ILE A 71 10.54 7.68 -8.63
CA ILE A 71 11.75 8.03 -7.87
C ILE A 71 12.11 6.92 -6.89
N ALA A 72 11.13 6.36 -6.17
CA ALA A 72 11.39 5.25 -5.25
C ALA A 72 12.00 4.04 -5.98
N TYR A 73 11.39 3.59 -7.08
CA TYR A 73 11.85 2.43 -7.85
C TYR A 73 13.20 2.69 -8.53
N ALA A 74 13.39 3.87 -9.12
CA ALA A 74 14.69 4.24 -9.69
C ALA A 74 15.79 4.26 -8.62
N THR A 75 15.49 4.72 -7.41
CA THR A 75 16.47 4.74 -6.30
C THR A 75 16.75 3.33 -5.79
N LEU A 76 15.73 2.48 -5.63
CA LEU A 76 15.91 1.07 -5.24
C LEU A 76 16.79 0.32 -6.25
N ASN A 77 16.51 0.48 -7.55
CA ASN A 77 17.31 -0.13 -8.61
C ASN A 77 18.76 0.42 -8.60
N LYS A 78 18.94 1.74 -8.48
CA LYS A 78 20.27 2.38 -8.44
C LYS A 78 21.19 1.79 -7.36
N TYR A 79 20.63 1.39 -6.21
CA TYR A 79 21.39 0.82 -5.10
C TYR A 79 21.24 -0.71 -4.97
N ASN A 80 20.74 -1.40 -6.01
CA ASN A 80 20.55 -2.84 -6.05
C ASN A 80 19.72 -3.39 -4.86
N LEU A 81 18.67 -2.66 -4.46
CA LEU A 81 17.84 -2.99 -3.31
C LEU A 81 16.55 -3.76 -3.69
N GLU A 82 16.31 -4.04 -4.97
CA GLU A 82 15.04 -4.63 -5.43
C GLU A 82 14.77 -6.03 -4.87
N GLU A 83 15.81 -6.84 -4.66
CA GLU A 83 15.70 -8.17 -4.04
C GLU A 83 15.61 -8.10 -2.50
N LYS A 84 16.00 -6.96 -1.91
CA LYS A 84 16.02 -6.77 -0.44
C LYS A 84 14.76 -6.08 0.08
N VAL A 85 14.11 -5.26 -0.74
CA VAL A 85 13.01 -4.38 -0.32
C VAL A 85 11.72 -4.76 -1.03
N GLN A 86 10.72 -5.15 -0.23
CA GLN A 86 9.34 -5.29 -0.68
C GLN A 86 8.62 -3.95 -0.56
N VAL A 87 8.06 -3.46 -1.66
CA VAL A 87 7.30 -2.20 -1.64
C VAL A 87 5.81 -2.49 -1.56
N TYR A 88 5.15 -1.79 -0.63
CA TYR A 88 3.70 -1.80 -0.45
C TYR A 88 3.16 -0.38 -0.59
N SER A 89 2.07 -0.25 -1.35
CA SER A 89 1.29 0.98 -1.38
C SER A 89 0.21 0.92 -0.30
N VAL A 90 0.25 1.84 0.65
CA VAL A 90 -0.82 2.05 1.63
C VAL A 90 -1.96 2.76 0.89
N SER A 91 -3.11 2.11 0.76
CA SER A 91 -4.16 2.56 -0.15
C SER A 91 -5.55 2.40 0.44
N GLU A 92 -6.40 3.39 0.23
CA GLU A 92 -7.84 3.20 0.31
C GLU A 92 -8.38 2.54 -0.97
N PRO A 93 -9.39 1.67 -0.89
CA PRO A 93 -9.77 0.87 0.27
C PRO A 93 -8.90 -0.40 0.43
N MET A 94 -7.81 -0.53 -0.34
CA MET A 94 -7.06 -1.79 -0.53
C MET A 94 -6.11 -2.17 0.62
N LEU A 95 -5.96 -1.31 1.62
CA LEU A 95 -5.05 -1.41 2.76
C LEU A 95 -3.57 -1.38 2.37
N LEU A 96 -3.01 -2.50 1.93
CA LEU A 96 -1.65 -2.63 1.42
C LEU A 96 -1.71 -3.28 0.03
N VAL A 97 -0.98 -2.74 -0.94
CA VAL A 97 -0.87 -3.30 -2.30
C VAL A 97 0.60 -3.54 -2.64
N PRO A 98 1.04 -4.80 -2.78
CA PRO A 98 2.39 -5.14 -3.23
C PRO A 98 2.69 -4.59 -4.63
N LYS A 99 3.91 -4.10 -4.86
CA LYS A 99 4.37 -3.54 -6.16
C LYS A 99 4.05 -4.46 -7.34
N GLU A 100 4.29 -5.76 -7.20
CA GLU A 100 4.10 -6.73 -8.29
C GLU A 100 2.63 -6.99 -8.65
N LEU A 101 1.68 -6.50 -7.83
CA LEU A 101 0.24 -6.61 -8.07
C LEU A 101 -0.41 -5.29 -8.49
N GLU A 102 0.29 -4.14 -8.46
CA GLU A 102 -0.35 -2.84 -8.68
C GLU A 102 -0.98 -2.64 -10.07
N GLU A 103 -0.52 -3.42 -11.05
CA GLU A 103 -1.09 -3.45 -12.41
C GLU A 103 -2.32 -4.35 -12.53
N CYS A 104 -2.62 -5.15 -11.50
CA CYS A 104 -3.78 -6.03 -11.49
C CYS A 104 -5.04 -5.25 -11.07
N TYR A 105 -6.20 -5.77 -11.47
CA TYR A 105 -7.48 -5.37 -10.90
C TYR A 105 -7.59 -5.88 -9.44
N PRO A 106 -8.16 -5.09 -8.50
CA PRO A 106 -8.79 -3.77 -8.68
C PRO A 106 -7.85 -2.57 -8.56
N PHE A 107 -6.56 -2.76 -8.28
CA PHE A 107 -5.62 -1.70 -7.93
C PHE A 107 -5.36 -0.71 -9.07
N ASN A 108 -5.37 -1.20 -10.31
CA ASN A 108 -5.23 -0.36 -11.49
C ASN A 108 -6.53 0.37 -11.89
N ASN A 109 -7.70 -0.03 -11.36
CA ASN A 109 -9.02 0.39 -11.84
C ASN A 109 -10.02 0.69 -10.71
N TYR A 110 -9.63 1.59 -9.81
CA TYR A 110 -10.53 2.18 -8.83
C TYR A 110 -10.44 3.71 -8.83
N ASP A 111 -11.39 4.37 -8.18
CA ASP A 111 -11.34 5.80 -7.83
C ASP A 111 -11.82 5.99 -6.39
N TYR A 112 -10.95 6.57 -5.56
CA TYR A 112 -11.22 6.87 -4.16
C TYR A 112 -10.61 8.24 -3.86
N PRO A 113 -11.38 9.33 -3.98
CA PRO A 113 -10.89 10.65 -3.61
C PRO A 113 -10.80 10.76 -2.08
N PRO A 114 -9.60 10.99 -1.48
CA PRO A 114 -9.46 11.02 -0.02
C PRO A 114 -10.34 12.09 0.66
N ARG A 115 -10.71 13.15 -0.07
CA ARG A 115 -11.62 14.20 0.41
C ARG A 115 -13.06 13.71 0.69
N LEU A 116 -13.45 12.55 0.17
CA LEU A 116 -14.77 11.95 0.39
C LEU A 116 -14.79 10.98 1.57
N MET A 117 -13.64 10.71 2.20
CA MET A 117 -13.54 9.82 3.35
C MET A 117 -14.21 10.46 4.57
N SER A 118 -15.19 9.78 5.15
CA SER A 118 -15.78 10.16 6.44
C SER A 118 -14.83 9.89 7.61
N LYS A 119 -15.17 10.37 8.81
CA LYS A 119 -14.37 10.08 10.01
C LYS A 119 -14.46 8.60 10.37
N GLU A 120 -15.64 8.03 10.17
CA GLU A 120 -15.97 6.63 10.42
C GLU A 120 -15.17 5.72 9.46
N GLU A 121 -15.09 6.07 8.18
CA GLU A 121 -14.26 5.35 7.21
C GLU A 121 -12.76 5.45 7.52
N LYS A 122 -12.30 6.60 8.03
CA LYS A 122 -10.90 6.74 8.49
C LYS A 122 -10.61 5.80 9.67
N GLU A 123 -11.56 5.67 10.60
CA GLU A 123 -11.45 4.73 11.72
C GLU A 123 -11.45 3.27 11.24
N GLU A 124 -12.37 2.93 10.33
CA GLU A 124 -12.44 1.61 9.71
C GLU A 124 -11.16 1.26 8.95
N PHE A 125 -10.58 2.20 8.20
CA PHE A 125 -9.30 2.01 7.54
C PHE A 125 -8.19 1.69 8.56
N ILE A 126 -8.11 2.47 9.63
CA ILE A 126 -7.08 2.28 10.66
C ILE A 126 -7.22 0.91 11.32
N MET A 127 -8.44 0.52 11.67
CA MET A 127 -8.72 -0.78 12.28
C MET A 127 -8.42 -1.94 11.32
N LEU A 128 -8.85 -1.86 10.06
CA LEU A 128 -8.59 -2.89 9.06
C LEU A 128 -7.10 -3.04 8.73
N LEU A 129 -6.36 -1.93 8.69
CA LEU A 129 -4.94 -1.91 8.36
C LEU A 129 -4.06 -2.62 9.41
N THR A 130 -4.54 -2.79 10.65
CA THR A 130 -3.80 -3.50 11.70
C THR A 130 -3.41 -4.93 11.27
N LYS A 131 -4.32 -5.69 10.66
CA LYS A 131 -4.08 -7.09 10.28
C LYS A 131 -3.01 -7.22 9.20
N PRO A 132 -3.08 -6.49 8.06
CA PRO A 132 -1.99 -6.48 7.08
C PRO A 132 -0.65 -6.03 7.67
N LEU A 133 -0.63 -5.02 8.55
CA LEU A 133 0.62 -4.54 9.17
C LEU A 133 1.25 -5.61 10.08
N ILE A 134 0.45 -6.30 10.88
CA ILE A 134 0.92 -7.43 11.71
C ILE A 134 1.51 -8.50 10.80
N LYS A 135 0.80 -8.88 9.73
CA LYS A 135 1.31 -9.87 8.77
C LYS A 135 2.68 -9.45 8.22
N VAL A 136 2.80 -8.27 7.61
CA VAL A 136 4.08 -7.86 6.99
C VAL A 136 5.19 -7.63 8.02
N SER A 137 4.86 -7.34 9.29
CA SER A 137 5.85 -7.27 10.37
C SER A 137 6.46 -8.62 10.74
N MET A 138 5.74 -9.72 10.46
CA MET A 138 6.26 -11.09 10.63
C MET A 138 7.09 -11.54 9.43
N LEU A 139 6.88 -10.93 8.26
CA LEU A 139 7.60 -11.26 7.01
C LEU A 139 8.93 -10.53 6.87
N HIS A 140 9.06 -9.36 7.51
CA HIS A 140 10.18 -8.46 7.31
C HIS A 140 10.88 -8.15 8.63
N ASN A 141 12.21 -8.11 8.60
CA ASN A 141 13.02 -7.73 9.76
C ASN A 141 12.81 -6.26 10.14
N ARG A 142 12.47 -5.42 9.16
CA ARG A 142 12.29 -3.96 9.32
C ARG A 142 11.13 -3.47 8.46
N LEU A 143 10.29 -2.62 9.05
CA LEU A 143 9.27 -1.85 8.33
C LEU A 143 9.63 -0.38 8.32
N ILE A 144 9.66 0.20 7.13
CA ILE A 144 9.96 1.61 6.88
C ILE A 144 8.79 2.22 6.13
N GLY A 145 8.25 3.35 6.59
CA GLY A 145 7.23 4.10 5.87
C GLY A 145 7.75 5.44 5.39
N ILE A 146 7.46 5.83 4.15
CA ILE A 146 7.73 7.17 3.63
C ILE A 146 6.40 7.75 3.17
N LEU A 147 5.74 8.49 4.05
CA LEU A 147 4.30 8.76 3.94
C LEU A 147 3.98 10.28 4.01
N PRO A 148 3.02 10.77 3.22
CA PRO A 148 2.46 12.10 3.41
C PRO A 148 1.59 12.11 4.67
N ARG A 149 1.25 13.30 5.15
CA ARG A 149 0.52 13.50 6.42
C ARG A 149 -0.69 12.56 6.61
N HIS A 150 -1.55 12.44 5.60
CA HIS A 150 -2.75 11.60 5.67
C HIS A 150 -2.43 10.14 5.99
N HIS A 151 -1.59 9.49 5.18
CA HIS A 151 -1.19 8.10 5.39
C HIS A 151 -0.29 7.93 6.62
N TYR A 152 0.54 8.93 6.96
CA TYR A 152 1.35 8.92 8.18
C TYR A 152 0.44 8.76 9.41
N GLU A 153 -0.62 9.56 9.52
CA GLU A 153 -1.55 9.49 10.67
C GLU A 153 -2.22 8.11 10.75
N ILE A 154 -2.65 7.56 9.61
CA ILE A 154 -3.32 6.26 9.52
C ILE A 154 -2.38 5.12 9.93
N VAL A 155 -1.21 5.03 9.30
CA VAL A 155 -0.23 3.96 9.58
C VAL A 155 0.29 4.06 11.01
N LYS A 156 0.57 5.27 11.50
CA LYS A 156 1.02 5.47 12.89
C LYS A 156 -0.01 4.93 13.88
N ARG A 157 -1.29 5.28 13.73
CA ARG A 157 -2.34 4.86 14.66
C ARG A 157 -2.60 3.36 14.58
N ALA A 158 -2.59 2.77 13.37
CA ALA A 158 -2.70 1.33 13.19
C ALA A 158 -1.51 0.56 13.82
N ALA A 159 -0.29 1.10 13.70
CA ALA A 159 0.90 0.54 14.35
C ALA A 159 0.83 0.64 15.88
N GLU A 160 0.33 1.75 16.44
CA GLU A 160 0.11 1.93 17.88
C GLU A 160 -0.90 0.89 18.42
N ILE A 161 -2.03 0.70 17.74
CA ILE A 161 -3.06 -0.29 18.12
C ILE A 161 -2.50 -1.71 18.13
N SER A 162 -1.63 -2.04 17.16
CA SER A 162 -1.03 -3.36 17.00
C SER A 162 0.31 -3.54 17.74
N ASN A 163 0.75 -2.54 18.51
CA ASN A 163 2.04 -2.51 19.19
C ASN A 163 3.23 -2.83 18.27
N LEU A 164 3.19 -2.33 17.03
CA LEU A 164 4.22 -2.55 16.02
C LEU A 164 5.21 -1.38 15.98
N LYS A 165 6.49 -1.72 15.85
CA LYS A 165 7.56 -0.74 15.61
C LYS A 165 7.75 -0.55 14.10
N ILE A 166 7.29 0.60 13.58
CA ILE A 166 7.51 1.01 12.18
C ILE A 166 8.29 2.32 12.18
N THR A 167 9.38 2.40 11.42
CA THR A 167 10.13 3.65 11.24
C THR A 167 9.48 4.47 10.14
N ILE A 168 8.76 5.54 10.48
CA ILE A 168 8.00 6.35 9.51
C ILE A 168 8.66 7.73 9.32
N TYR A 169 8.95 8.06 8.06
CA TYR A 169 9.48 9.33 7.59
C TYR A 169 8.35 10.13 6.91
N PRO A 170 7.75 11.11 7.59
CA PRO A 170 6.73 11.94 6.98
C PRO A 170 7.34 12.88 5.94
N TYR A 171 6.58 13.22 4.90
CA TYR A 171 6.99 14.26 3.94
C TYR A 171 5.85 15.24 3.61
N GLY A 172 6.27 16.46 3.24
CA GLY A 172 5.41 17.51 2.67
C GLY A 172 5.91 17.91 1.28
N ARG A 173 6.33 19.17 1.13
CA ARG A 173 6.82 19.71 -0.15
C ARG A 173 8.09 19.04 -0.71
N LEU A 174 8.87 18.38 0.13
CA LEU A 174 10.15 17.75 -0.23
C LEU A 174 10.04 16.22 -0.44
N ALA A 175 8.90 15.74 -0.95
CA ALA A 175 8.62 14.32 -1.13
C ALA A 175 9.78 13.55 -1.81
N PHE A 176 10.28 14.06 -2.93
CA PHE A 176 11.30 13.39 -3.74
C PHE A 176 12.63 13.27 -3.01
N LYS A 177 13.04 14.34 -2.32
CA LYS A 177 14.27 14.35 -1.52
C LYS A 177 14.16 13.37 -0.34
N THR A 178 13.02 13.36 0.36
CA THR A 178 12.81 12.43 1.47
C THR A 178 12.85 10.98 0.98
N ILE A 179 12.14 10.66 -0.10
CA ILE A 179 12.12 9.31 -0.69
C ILE A 179 13.53 8.85 -1.05
N ALA A 180 14.28 9.66 -1.82
CA ALA A 180 15.62 9.31 -2.25
C ALA A 180 16.59 9.13 -1.08
N ASN A 181 16.56 10.03 -0.09
CA ASN A 181 17.46 9.99 1.06
C ASN A 181 17.21 8.75 1.95
N VAL A 182 15.93 8.47 2.26
CA VAL A 182 15.59 7.32 3.10
C VAL A 182 15.98 6.02 2.40
N ILE A 183 15.66 5.86 1.11
CA ILE A 183 16.04 4.65 0.37
C ILE A 183 17.56 4.51 0.27
N THR A 184 18.29 5.60 0.03
CA THR A 184 19.76 5.58 0.02
C THR A 184 20.31 5.09 1.36
N SER A 185 19.73 5.52 2.49
CA SER A 185 20.18 5.08 3.82
C SER A 185 19.92 3.60 4.13
N ILE A 186 19.11 2.90 3.33
CA ILE A 186 18.90 1.45 3.46
C ILE A 186 20.11 0.66 2.91
N SER A 187 20.83 1.25 1.95
CA SER A 187 22.02 0.64 1.33
C SER A 187 23.30 0.80 2.16
N SER A 188 23.28 1.70 3.15
CA SER A 188 24.39 1.97 4.09
C SER A 188 24.36 1.00 5.26
#